data_AF-A0A1Q7QZ92-F1
#
_entry.id   AF-A0A1Q7QZ92-F1
#
_cell.length_a   1.000
_cell.length_b   1.000
_cell.length_c   1.000
_cell.angle_alpha   90.00
_cell.angle_beta   90.00
_cell.angle_gamma   90.00
#
_symmetry.space_group_name_H-M   'P 1'
#
loop_
_entity.id
_entity.type
_entity.pdbx_description
1 polymer ?
#
loop_
_entity_poly.entity_id
_entity_poly.type
_entity_poly.pdbx_seq_one_letter_code
_entity_poly.pdbx_strand_id
1 'polypeptide(L)'
;MLYLGHAALLLVTALVQDASLLDRSHIEIVNNGQYIAINQVTNINGGPVVGNMLNAHYFPGINLYNGGRYKEAEAEFTYVITRPHYLSENRRRPEYLSTSYYLRGMIYAYHAKGLGHQSMAQEDFEAALQWNPRNYVVFLELSYLYSGLGFQVEATSILRQLLDLKPDDEIVRQAQAELDKLAHKASEPISKQ
;
A
#
# COMPACT_ATOMS: atom_id res chain seq x y z
N MET A 1 -30.91 30.37 -15.10
CA MET A 1 -31.08 29.40 -13.99
C MET A 1 -30.25 28.14 -14.28
N LEU A 2 -28.91 28.23 -14.33
CA LEU A 2 -28.05 27.08 -14.62
C LEU A 2 -26.60 27.33 -14.18
N TYR A 3 -26.39 27.70 -12.91
CA TYR A 3 -25.03 27.88 -12.35
C TYR A 3 -24.88 27.46 -10.88
N LEU A 4 -25.96 27.03 -10.21
CA LEU A 4 -25.92 26.66 -8.79
C LEU A 4 -25.48 25.21 -8.53
N GLY A 5 -25.62 24.30 -9.52
CA GLY A 5 -25.28 22.89 -9.34
C GLY A 5 -23.77 22.58 -9.33
N HIS A 6 -22.98 23.27 -10.17
CA HIS A 6 -21.53 23.03 -10.26
C HIS A 6 -20.77 23.61 -9.06
N ALA A 7 -21.21 24.76 -8.54
CA ALA A 7 -20.60 25.37 -7.36
C ALA A 7 -20.80 24.52 -6.10
N ALA A 8 -21.98 23.90 -5.93
CA ALA A 8 -22.25 23.02 -4.80
C ALA A 8 -21.41 21.73 -4.87
N LEU A 9 -21.24 21.14 -6.06
CA LEU A 9 -20.41 19.94 -6.24
C LEU A 9 -18.94 20.22 -5.93
N LEU A 10 -18.41 21.35 -6.42
CA LEU A 10 -17.03 21.77 -6.13
C LEU A 10 -16.81 22.07 -4.64
N LEU A 11 -17.78 22.69 -3.98
CA LEU A 11 -17.72 22.98 -2.55
C LEU A 11 -17.74 21.69 -1.71
N VAL A 12 -18.55 20.71 -2.10
CA VAL A 12 -18.63 19.39 -1.45
C VAL A 12 -17.32 18.62 -1.66
N THR A 13 -16.75 18.63 -2.87
CA THR A 13 -15.46 17.96 -3.12
C THR A 13 -14.30 18.63 -2.37
N ALA A 14 -14.30 19.96 -2.26
CA ALA A 14 -13.27 20.68 -1.50
C ALA A 14 -13.39 20.40 0.00
N LEU A 15 -14.61 20.36 0.55
CA LEU A 15 -14.85 20.03 1.96
C LEU A 15 -14.49 18.57 2.30
N VAL A 16 -14.70 17.62 1.38
CA VAL A 16 -14.27 16.22 1.55
C VAL A 16 -12.74 16.11 1.51
N GLN A 17 -12.08 16.85 0.62
CA GLN A 17 -10.62 16.91 0.55
C GLN A 17 -10.01 17.56 1.80
N ASP A 18 -10.54 18.69 2.27
CA ASP A 18 -10.09 19.37 3.49
C ASP A 18 -10.32 18.51 4.75
N ALA A 19 -11.45 17.80 4.84
CA ALA A 19 -11.69 16.85 5.92
C ALA A 19 -10.68 15.69 5.90
N SER A 20 -10.33 15.18 4.71
CA SER A 20 -9.32 14.12 4.55
C SER A 20 -7.88 14.57 4.84
N LEU A 21 -7.59 15.87 4.76
CA LEU A 21 -6.27 16.43 5.08
C LEU A 21 -6.12 16.74 6.57
N LEU A 22 -7.19 17.22 7.22
CA LEU A 22 -7.21 17.49 8.67
C LEU A 22 -7.19 16.20 9.51
N ASP A 23 -7.78 15.11 9.02
CA ASP A 23 -7.86 13.81 9.71
C ASP A 23 -6.57 12.97 9.64
N ARG A 24 -5.62 13.32 8.75
CA ARG A 24 -4.30 12.64 8.63
C ARG A 24 -3.27 13.11 9.67
N SER A 25 -3.63 14.05 10.55
CA SER A 25 -2.71 14.72 11.47
C SER A 25 -2.27 13.89 12.69
N HIS A 26 -2.82 12.69 12.88
CA HIS A 26 -2.52 11.83 14.03
C HIS A 26 -2.24 10.37 13.65
N ILE A 27 -1.55 10.11 12.54
CA ILE A 27 -1.01 8.77 12.29
C ILE A 27 0.32 8.58 13.05
N GLU A 28 0.34 7.60 13.94
CA GLU A 28 1.53 7.16 14.67
C GLU A 28 2.02 5.83 14.09
N ILE A 29 3.24 5.84 13.53
CA ILE A 29 3.91 4.61 13.08
C ILE A 29 4.73 4.03 14.25
N VAL A 30 4.46 2.77 14.58
CA VAL A 30 5.02 2.06 15.73
C VAL A 30 6.13 1.11 15.27
N ASN A 31 7.37 1.38 15.69
CA ASN A 31 8.49 0.46 15.50
C ASN A 31 8.37 -0.72 16.47
N ASN A 32 8.66 -1.94 16.00
CA ASN A 32 8.60 -3.16 16.81
C ASN A 32 9.92 -3.96 16.86
N GLY A 33 10.94 -3.56 16.09
CA GLY A 33 12.21 -4.27 16.01
C GLY A 33 13.34 -3.64 16.85
N GLN A 34 14.32 -4.46 17.24
CA GLN A 34 15.56 -3.96 17.84
C GLN A 34 16.42 -3.27 16.78
N TYR A 35 17.02 -2.13 17.14
CA TYR A 35 17.97 -1.44 16.26
C TYR A 35 19.15 -2.36 15.92
N ILE A 36 19.23 -2.79 14.66
CA ILE A 36 20.43 -3.40 14.10
C ILE A 36 21.07 -2.34 13.20
N ALA A 37 22.30 -1.92 13.50
CA ALA A 37 23.07 -1.06 12.61
C ALA A 37 23.27 -1.80 11.28
N ILE A 38 22.62 -1.32 10.22
CA ILE A 38 22.69 -1.96 8.90
C ILE A 38 24.04 -1.59 8.30
N ASN A 39 25.01 -2.51 8.38
CA ASN A 39 26.35 -2.35 7.81
C ASN A 39 26.44 -2.84 6.35
N GLN A 40 25.31 -3.19 5.72
CA GLN A 40 25.27 -3.69 4.35
C GLN A 40 24.79 -2.60 3.39
N VAL A 41 25.76 -1.88 2.82
CA VAL A 41 25.55 -1.07 1.63
C VAL A 41 25.36 -2.04 0.47
N THR A 42 24.22 -1.98 -0.22
CA THR A 42 24.04 -2.73 -1.46
C THR A 42 24.99 -2.18 -2.52
N ASN A 43 25.77 -3.04 -3.17
CA ASN A 43 26.73 -2.64 -4.21
C ASN A 43 26.06 -2.53 -5.60
N ILE A 44 24.84 -1.99 -5.69
CA ILE A 44 24.18 -1.83 -7.00
C ILE A 44 24.86 -0.69 -7.75
N ASN A 45 25.54 -1.03 -8.85
CA ASN A 45 26.10 -0.07 -9.78
C ASN A 45 25.05 0.36 -10.81
N GLY A 46 24.22 1.32 -10.43
CA GLY A 46 23.20 1.95 -11.29
C GLY A 46 23.64 3.29 -11.89
N GLY A 47 24.92 3.63 -11.87
CA GLY A 47 25.38 5.01 -12.11
C GLY A 47 25.04 5.96 -10.95
N PRO A 48 25.52 7.22 -10.99
CA PRO A 48 25.45 8.11 -9.83
C PRO A 48 24.03 8.52 -9.45
N VAL A 49 23.08 8.55 -10.39
CA VAL A 49 21.71 9.03 -10.10
C VAL A 49 20.84 7.88 -9.58
N VAL A 50 20.62 6.86 -10.41
CA VAL A 50 19.80 5.69 -10.06
C VAL A 50 20.45 4.90 -8.93
N GLY A 51 21.78 4.71 -8.97
CA GLY A 51 22.51 4.02 -7.90
C GLY A 51 22.37 4.72 -6.55
N ASN A 52 22.42 6.06 -6.50
CA ASN A 52 22.22 6.80 -5.26
C ASN A 52 20.78 6.64 -4.74
N MET A 53 19.76 6.78 -5.59
CA MET A 53 18.37 6.53 -5.18
C MET A 53 18.20 5.12 -4.58
N LEU A 54 18.77 4.11 -5.25
CA LEU A 54 18.59 2.73 -4.83
C LEU A 54 19.35 2.42 -3.53
N ASN A 55 20.62 2.81 -3.46
CA ASN A 55 21.50 2.45 -2.34
C ASN A 55 21.28 3.35 -1.10
N ALA A 56 20.76 4.57 -1.26
CA ALA A 56 20.51 5.48 -0.14
C ALA A 56 19.07 5.42 0.39
N HIS A 57 18.10 5.05 -0.44
CA HIS A 57 16.68 5.10 -0.05
C HIS A 57 15.96 3.77 -0.24
N TYR A 58 15.94 3.22 -1.46
CA TYR A 58 15.14 2.02 -1.73
C TYR A 58 15.58 0.79 -0.92
N PHE A 59 16.85 0.39 -1.01
CA PHE A 59 17.34 -0.77 -0.25
C PHE A 59 17.42 -0.53 1.25
N PRO A 60 17.88 0.64 1.73
CA PRO A 60 17.79 0.97 3.15
C PRO A 60 16.36 0.92 3.69
N GLY A 61 15.37 1.42 2.95
CA GLY A 61 13.96 1.32 3.33
C GLY A 61 13.50 -0.12 3.53
N ILE A 62 13.85 -1.02 2.61
CA ILE A 62 13.56 -2.46 2.74
C ILE A 62 14.25 -3.07 3.97
N ASN A 63 15.51 -2.74 4.20
CA ASN A 63 16.25 -3.25 5.35
C ASN A 63 15.67 -2.75 6.68
N LEU A 64 15.26 -1.48 6.73
CA LEU A 64 14.57 -0.89 7.88
C LEU A 64 13.22 -1.55 8.12
N TYR A 65 12.43 -1.79 7.06
CA TYR A 65 11.16 -2.51 7.14
C TYR A 65 11.35 -3.91 7.72
N ASN A 66 12.30 -4.68 7.19
CA ASN A 66 12.62 -6.02 7.69
C ASN A 66 13.15 -6.00 9.13
N GLY A 67 13.82 -4.92 9.53
CA GLY A 67 14.30 -4.68 10.88
C GLY A 67 13.26 -4.11 11.85
N GLY A 68 11.99 -3.99 11.45
CA GLY A 68 10.91 -3.46 12.31
C GLY A 68 11.01 -1.96 12.61
N ARG A 69 11.82 -1.22 11.82
CA ARG A 69 12.02 0.24 11.87
C ARG A 69 11.10 0.93 10.86
N TYR A 70 9.79 0.73 11.04
CA TYR A 70 8.79 1.14 10.07
C TYR A 70 8.67 2.66 9.90
N LYS A 71 8.90 3.45 10.94
CA LYS A 71 8.86 4.91 10.82
C LYS A 71 9.95 5.41 9.86
N GLU A 72 11.14 4.85 9.98
CA GLU A 72 12.26 5.20 9.11
C GLU A 72 12.08 4.59 7.73
N ALA A 73 11.60 3.34 7.63
CA ALA A 73 11.28 2.71 6.36
C ALA A 73 10.22 3.51 5.56
N GLU A 74 9.17 3.99 6.23
CA GLU A 74 8.15 4.85 5.61
C GLU A 74 8.79 6.10 5.01
N ALA A 75 9.67 6.77 5.74
CA ALA A 75 10.36 7.95 5.25
C ALA A 75 11.22 7.65 4.00
N GLU A 76 11.92 6.52 3.99
CA GLU A 76 12.71 6.09 2.83
C GLU A 76 11.84 5.78 1.61
N PHE A 77 10.74 5.06 1.79
CA PHE A 77 9.80 4.78 0.69
C PHE A 77 9.13 6.06 0.19
N THR A 78 8.75 6.97 1.09
CA THR A 78 8.24 8.30 0.75
C THR A 78 9.24 9.08 -0.10
N TYR A 79 10.54 9.00 0.22
CA TYR A 79 11.57 9.65 -0.58
C TYR A 79 11.61 9.12 -2.01
N VAL A 80 11.58 7.79 -2.19
CA VAL A 80 11.58 7.14 -3.51
C VAL A 80 10.33 7.50 -4.31
N ILE A 81 9.15 7.40 -3.68
CA ILE A 81 7.84 7.62 -4.32
C ILE A 81 7.68 9.06 -4.80
N THR A 82 8.14 10.04 -4.02
CA THR A 82 7.98 11.47 -4.34
C THR A 82 9.03 11.98 -5.35
N ARG A 83 10.04 11.17 -5.68
CA ARG A 83 11.14 11.55 -6.58
C ARG A 83 11.39 10.51 -7.69
N PRO A 84 10.35 10.10 -8.44
CA PRO A 84 10.47 9.02 -9.42
C PRO A 84 11.41 9.36 -10.60
N HIS A 85 11.72 10.64 -10.81
CA HIS A 85 12.64 11.09 -11.85
C HIS A 85 14.08 10.57 -11.66
N TYR A 86 14.52 10.29 -10.42
CA TYR A 86 15.83 9.68 -10.16
C TYR A 86 15.93 8.21 -10.61
N LEU A 87 14.79 7.57 -10.90
CA LEU A 87 14.72 6.22 -11.44
C LEU A 87 14.42 6.22 -12.95
N SER A 88 14.34 7.38 -13.61
CA SER A 88 13.81 7.51 -14.97
C SER A 88 14.58 6.71 -16.03
N GLU A 89 15.89 6.55 -15.86
CA GLU A 89 16.76 5.79 -16.75
C GLU A 89 16.74 4.28 -16.48
N ASN A 90 16.12 3.83 -15.38
CA ASN A 90 16.08 2.42 -15.01
C ASN A 90 14.81 1.74 -15.55
N ARG A 91 15.00 0.70 -16.36
CA ARG A 91 13.89 -0.13 -16.88
C ARG A 91 13.03 -0.74 -15.77
N ARG A 92 13.60 -0.98 -14.59
CA ARG A 92 12.90 -1.53 -13.41
C ARG A 92 12.19 -0.48 -12.55
N ARG A 93 12.07 0.76 -13.04
CA ARG A 93 11.39 1.84 -12.31
C ARG A 93 9.98 1.47 -11.84
N PRO A 94 9.11 0.88 -12.69
CA PRO A 94 7.76 0.51 -12.25
C PRO A 94 7.78 -0.48 -11.07
N GLU A 95 8.70 -1.43 -11.06
CA GLU A 95 8.86 -2.42 -10.00
C GLU A 95 9.34 -1.78 -8.69
N TYR A 96 10.29 -0.84 -8.76
CA TYR A 96 10.74 -0.11 -7.58
C TYR A 96 9.64 0.74 -6.99
N LEU A 97 8.88 1.47 -7.81
CA LEU A 97 7.78 2.31 -7.34
C LEU A 97 6.64 1.46 -6.78
N SER A 98 6.25 0.39 -7.48
CA SER A 98 5.24 -0.54 -6.98
C SER A 98 5.64 -1.14 -5.63
N THR A 99 6.90 -1.55 -5.48
CA THR A 99 7.40 -2.12 -4.21
C THR A 99 7.43 -1.07 -3.10
N SER A 100 7.88 0.15 -3.38
CA SER A 100 7.91 1.22 -2.37
C SER A 100 6.51 1.58 -1.88
N TYR A 101 5.55 1.71 -2.81
CA TYR A 101 4.15 1.93 -2.46
C TYR A 101 3.60 0.76 -1.65
N TYR A 102 3.80 -0.48 -2.11
CA TYR A 102 3.38 -1.69 -1.40
C TYR A 102 3.90 -1.73 0.05
N LEU A 103 5.20 -1.55 0.25
CA LEU A 103 5.81 -1.64 1.58
C LEU A 103 5.38 -0.47 2.49
N ARG A 104 5.17 0.73 1.95
CA ARG A 104 4.60 1.84 2.71
C ARG A 104 3.13 1.58 3.09
N GLY A 105 2.35 1.00 2.18
CA GLY A 105 1.00 0.53 2.44
C GLY A 105 0.94 -0.52 3.57
N MET A 106 1.88 -1.47 3.57
CA MET A 106 2.03 -2.45 4.66
C MET A 106 2.30 -1.78 6.01
N ILE A 107 3.16 -0.75 6.03
CA ILE A 107 3.43 0.03 7.25
C ILE A 107 2.15 0.68 7.77
N TYR A 108 1.38 1.32 6.89
CA TYR A 108 0.12 1.94 7.30
C TYR A 108 -0.95 0.91 7.72
N ALA A 109 -1.02 -0.25 7.07
CA ALA A 109 -1.99 -1.29 7.40
C ALA A 109 -1.73 -1.94 8.77
N TYR A 110 -0.46 -2.25 9.07
CA TYR A 110 -0.11 -3.17 10.16
C TYR A 110 0.72 -2.54 11.28
N HIS A 111 1.34 -1.38 11.02
CA HIS A 111 2.30 -0.75 11.93
C HIS A 111 1.96 0.71 12.23
N ALA A 112 0.79 1.17 11.82
CA ALA A 112 0.31 2.51 12.12
C ALA A 112 -0.96 2.48 12.96
N LYS A 113 -1.17 3.56 13.73
CA LYS A 113 -2.34 3.81 14.56
C LYS A 113 -2.87 5.22 14.27
N GLY A 114 -4.11 5.48 14.67
CA GLY A 114 -4.78 6.76 14.48
C GLY A 114 -5.70 6.77 13.27
N LEU A 115 -6.57 7.76 13.18
CA LEU A 115 -7.56 7.84 12.09
C LEU A 115 -6.86 7.97 10.73
N GLY A 116 -7.41 7.31 9.71
CA GLY A 116 -6.93 7.38 8.33
C GLY A 116 -5.79 6.43 7.94
N HIS A 117 -5.20 5.67 8.87
CA HIS A 117 -4.11 4.74 8.53
C HIS A 117 -4.52 3.66 7.50
N GLN A 118 -5.74 3.12 7.63
CA GLN A 118 -6.28 2.15 6.68
C GLN A 118 -6.52 2.76 5.30
N SER A 119 -6.95 4.03 5.23
CA SER A 119 -7.14 4.75 3.97
C SER A 119 -5.82 4.99 3.25
N MET A 120 -4.75 5.36 3.97
CA MET A 120 -3.42 5.51 3.37
C MET A 120 -2.84 4.17 2.90
N ALA A 121 -3.11 3.08 3.63
CA ALA A 121 -2.73 1.75 3.18
C ALA A 121 -3.42 1.38 1.86
N GLN A 122 -4.72 1.65 1.76
CA GLN A 122 -5.49 1.44 0.53
C GLN A 122 -4.93 2.28 -0.64
N GLU A 123 -4.74 3.59 -0.44
CA GLU A 123 -4.18 4.50 -1.45
C GLU A 123 -2.83 4.00 -1.97
N ASP A 124 -1.95 3.54 -1.07
CA ASP A 124 -0.64 3.03 -1.42
C ASP A 124 -0.71 1.68 -2.16
N PHE A 125 -1.59 0.77 -1.74
CA PHE A 125 -1.78 -0.49 -2.46
C PHE A 125 -2.36 -0.26 -3.87
N GLU A 126 -3.34 0.62 -4.03
CA GLU A 126 -3.88 0.98 -5.33
C GLU A 126 -2.80 1.61 -6.23
N ALA A 127 -1.98 2.52 -5.68
CA ALA A 127 -0.85 3.09 -6.40
C ALA A 127 0.20 2.04 -6.78
N ALA A 128 0.46 1.05 -5.91
CA ALA A 128 1.37 -0.05 -6.22
C ALA A 128 0.91 -0.85 -7.44
N LEU A 129 -0.40 -1.08 -7.59
CA LEU A 129 -0.99 -1.75 -8.75
C LEU A 129 -0.99 -0.88 -10.01
N GLN A 130 -1.09 0.45 -9.89
CA GLN A 130 -0.93 1.36 -11.04
C GLN A 130 0.49 1.27 -11.63
N TRP A 131 1.51 1.13 -10.78
CA TRP A 131 2.90 0.98 -11.24
C TRP A 131 3.20 -0.43 -11.74
N ASN A 132 2.70 -1.47 -11.07
CA ASN A 132 2.86 -2.84 -11.51
C ASN A 132 1.55 -3.63 -11.33
N PRO A 133 0.74 -3.75 -12.40
CA PRO A 133 -0.52 -4.50 -12.37
C PRO A 133 -0.35 -6.01 -12.11
N ARG A 134 0.89 -6.53 -12.13
CA ARG A 134 1.21 -7.92 -11.83
C ARG A 134 1.85 -8.12 -10.45
N ASN A 135 1.79 -7.11 -9.59
CA ASN A 135 2.18 -7.27 -8.19
C ASN A 135 1.03 -7.97 -7.42
N TYR A 136 0.92 -9.29 -7.63
CA TYR A 136 -0.20 -10.09 -7.17
C TYR A 136 -0.40 -10.10 -5.65
N VAL A 137 0.70 -9.97 -4.89
CA VAL A 137 0.65 -9.89 -3.42
C VAL A 137 -0.18 -8.68 -2.96
N VAL A 138 -0.16 -7.57 -3.70
CA VAL A 138 -0.93 -6.37 -3.36
C VAL A 138 -2.44 -6.61 -3.44
N PHE A 139 -2.91 -7.46 -4.36
CA PHE A 139 -4.33 -7.82 -4.43
C PHE A 139 -4.76 -8.59 -3.18
N LEU A 140 -3.90 -9.50 -2.67
CA LEU A 140 -4.18 -10.21 -1.42
C LEU A 140 -4.28 -9.23 -0.26
N GLU A 141 -3.34 -8.29 -0.13
CA GLU A 141 -3.38 -7.29 0.95
C GLU A 141 -4.59 -6.36 0.86
N LEU A 142 -4.96 -5.89 -0.34
CA LEU A 142 -6.20 -5.13 -0.53
C LEU A 142 -7.43 -5.92 -0.12
N SER A 143 -7.47 -7.21 -0.44
CA SER A 143 -8.57 -8.08 -0.03
C SER A 143 -8.65 -8.24 1.49
N TYR A 144 -7.49 -8.39 2.17
CA TYR A 144 -7.42 -8.48 3.62
C TYR A 144 -7.84 -7.16 4.28
N LEU A 145 -7.40 -6.03 3.73
CA LEU A 145 -7.76 -4.70 4.19
C LEU A 145 -9.28 -4.49 4.08
N TYR A 146 -9.87 -4.75 2.92
CA TYR A 146 -11.33 -4.64 2.73
C TYR A 146 -12.11 -5.62 3.61
N SER A 147 -11.66 -6.86 3.73
CA SER A 147 -12.27 -7.85 4.62
C SER A 147 -12.26 -7.40 6.08
N GLY A 148 -11.12 -6.85 6.55
CA GLY A 148 -10.95 -6.30 7.90
C GLY A 148 -11.81 -5.08 8.18
N LEU A 149 -12.09 -4.27 7.14
CA LEU A 149 -13.01 -3.13 7.18
C LEU A 149 -14.50 -3.54 7.09
N GLY A 150 -14.79 -4.82 6.83
CA GLY A 150 -16.16 -5.32 6.65
C GLY A 150 -16.69 -5.26 5.22
N PHE A 151 -15.90 -4.78 4.27
CA PHE A 151 -16.21 -4.68 2.84
C PHE A 151 -15.99 -6.03 2.13
N GLN A 152 -16.80 -7.03 2.49
CA GLN A 152 -16.62 -8.42 2.02
C GLN A 152 -16.86 -8.58 0.51
N VAL A 153 -17.77 -7.78 -0.06
CA VAL A 153 -18.09 -7.82 -1.50
C VAL A 153 -16.91 -7.31 -2.32
N GLU A 154 -16.31 -6.21 -1.87
CA GLU A 154 -15.12 -5.58 -2.45
C GLU A 154 -13.92 -6.51 -2.33
N ALA A 155 -13.69 -7.10 -1.15
CA ALA A 155 -12.62 -8.10 -0.95
C ALA A 155 -12.77 -9.29 -1.91
N THR A 156 -13.98 -9.83 -2.05
CA THR A 156 -14.28 -10.92 -3.00
C THR A 156 -14.03 -10.50 -4.45
N SER A 157 -14.40 -9.27 -4.82
CA SER A 157 -14.18 -8.73 -6.17
C SER A 157 -12.69 -8.64 -6.49
N ILE A 158 -11.88 -8.11 -5.56
CA ILE A 158 -10.42 -8.00 -5.72
C ILE A 158 -9.78 -9.39 -5.90
N LEU A 159 -10.19 -10.39 -5.12
CA LEU A 159 -9.66 -11.75 -5.24
C LEU A 159 -10.03 -12.42 -6.57
N ARG A 160 -11.23 -12.18 -7.09
CA ARG A 160 -11.63 -12.67 -8.42
C ARG A 160 -10.81 -12.01 -9.53
N GLN A 161 -10.63 -10.70 -9.46
CA GLN A 161 -9.76 -9.97 -10.39
C GLN A 161 -8.34 -10.51 -10.37
N LEU A 162 -7.79 -10.80 -9.17
CA LEU A 162 -6.49 -11.43 -9.03
C LEU A 162 -6.42 -12.78 -9.78
N LEU A 163 -7.41 -13.66 -9.59
CA LEU A 163 -7.44 -14.97 -10.25
C LEU A 163 -7.56 -14.86 -11.77
N ASP A 164 -8.27 -13.85 -12.29
CA ASP A 164 -8.39 -13.59 -13.73
C ASP A 164 -7.04 -13.21 -14.37
N LEU A 165 -6.11 -12.65 -13.60
CA LEU A 165 -4.75 -12.32 -14.05
C LEU A 165 -3.82 -13.54 -14.15
N LYS A 166 -4.31 -14.74 -13.79
CA LYS A 166 -3.58 -16.01 -13.84
C LYS A 166 -2.20 -15.93 -13.15
N PRO A 167 -2.17 -15.66 -11.83
CA PRO A 167 -0.93 -15.67 -11.06
C PRO A 167 -0.41 -17.11 -10.91
N ASP A 168 0.72 -17.28 -10.25
CA ASP A 168 1.25 -18.62 -9.95
C ASP A 168 0.36 -19.40 -8.96
N ASP A 169 0.62 -20.70 -8.85
CA ASP A 169 -0.18 -21.62 -8.04
C ASP A 169 -0.21 -21.26 -6.53
N GLU A 170 0.86 -20.65 -6.02
CA GLU A 170 0.92 -20.22 -4.61
C GLU A 170 -0.12 -19.13 -4.35
N ILE A 171 -0.09 -18.09 -5.18
CA ILE A 171 -1.02 -16.96 -5.07
C ILE A 171 -2.46 -17.43 -5.33
N VAL A 172 -2.68 -18.31 -6.31
CA VAL A 172 -4.01 -18.90 -6.57
C VAL A 172 -4.56 -19.57 -5.32
N ARG A 173 -3.74 -20.39 -4.65
CA ARG A 173 -4.14 -21.11 -3.43
C ARG A 173 -4.44 -20.16 -2.28
N GLN A 174 -3.64 -19.10 -2.10
CA GLN A 174 -3.89 -18.08 -1.07
C GLN A 174 -5.20 -17.32 -1.34
N ALA A 175 -5.45 -16.95 -2.60
CA ALA A 175 -6.67 -16.26 -3.00
C ALA A 175 -7.92 -17.13 -2.80
N GLN A 176 -7.85 -18.40 -3.16
CA GLN A 176 -8.94 -19.36 -2.95
C GLN A 176 -9.21 -19.58 -1.46
N ALA A 177 -8.17 -19.76 -0.64
CA ALA A 177 -8.32 -19.92 0.80
C ALA A 177 -9.00 -18.69 1.44
N GLU A 178 -8.71 -17.48 0.96
CA GLU A 178 -9.39 -16.28 1.46
C GLU A 178 -10.84 -16.17 0.98
N LEU A 179 -11.11 -16.51 -0.29
CA LEU A 179 -12.47 -16.57 -0.82
C LEU A 179 -13.35 -17.54 -0.02
N ASP A 180 -12.82 -18.71 0.35
CA ASP A 180 -13.56 -19.71 1.14
C ASP A 180 -13.89 -19.18 2.55
N LYS A 181 -12.95 -18.46 3.19
CA LYS A 181 -13.22 -17.80 4.48
C LYS A 181 -14.31 -16.73 4.37
N LEU A 182 -14.26 -15.90 3.33
CA LEU A 182 -15.26 -14.86 3.09
C LEU A 182 -16.64 -15.48 2.83
N ALA A 183 -16.71 -16.56 2.04
CA ALA A 183 -17.95 -17.28 1.79
C ALA A 183 -18.52 -17.92 3.07
N HIS A 184 -17.67 -18.51 3.91
CA HIS A 184 -18.09 -19.08 5.18
C HIS A 184 -18.67 -18.00 6.10
N LYS A 185 -17.97 -16.88 6.27
CA LYS A 185 -18.41 -15.73 7.08
C LYS A 185 -19.76 -15.16 6.59
N ALA A 186 -20.01 -15.15 5.29
CA ALA A 186 -21.28 -14.70 4.72
C ALA A 186 -22.44 -15.69 4.97
N SER A 187 -22.13 -16.97 5.22
CA SER A 187 -23.12 -18.03 5.47
C SER A 187 -23.49 -18.19 6.95
N GLU A 188 -22.74 -17.59 7.88
CA GLU A 188 -23.08 -17.61 9.30
C GLU A 188 -24.36 -16.80 9.55
N PRO A 189 -25.38 -17.38 10.22
CA PRO A 189 -26.59 -16.65 10.53
C PRO A 189 -26.25 -15.48 11.44
N ILE A 190 -26.71 -14.28 11.09
CA ILE A 190 -26.57 -13.06 11.90
C ILE A 190 -27.25 -13.35 13.25
N SER A 191 -26.48 -13.74 14.26
CA SER A 191 -26.97 -13.87 15.62
C SER A 191 -27.37 -12.47 16.08
N LYS A 192 -28.67 -12.22 16.18
CA LYS A 192 -29.23 -11.00 16.77
C LYS A 192 -28.63 -10.84 18.17
N GLN A 193 -27.79 -9.83 18.35
CA GLN A 193 -27.53 -9.24 19.67
C GLN A 193 -28.63 -8.23 19.98
#